data_AF-K9EEG3-F1
#
_entry.id   AF-K9EEG3-F1
#
_cell.length_a   1.000
_cell.length_b   1.000
_cell.length_c   1.000
_cell.angle_alpha   90.00
_cell.angle_beta   90.00
_cell.angle_gamma   90.00
#
_symmetry.space_group_name_H-M   'P 1'
#
loop_
_entity.id
_entity.type
_entity.pdbx_description
1 polymer ?
#
loop_
_entity_poly.entity_id
_entity_poly.type
_entity_poly.pdbx_seq_one_letter_code
_entity_poly.pdbx_strand_id
1 'polypeptide(L)'
;MKLFTILLLLSCLISCGLRPQKSIDDRINEAIELQKNKQPEKAMAIYYQVLPEVEDLSKRSVICYNLGVMYLWDRVFDKAYDMLHQAYICDSILKDTAAMSNRLNCMGSALNHMQDSLNGERLQRKALRLAHAVNDSAMLYELYSHFEYVHQRLRQWDSVAHYIQLAIRYTPAGQSPSKQYAVLGEVYRMKGDADSARYYYKKGIACPEMDARLPAYFYSAQLESHLDNHQKAYEHLLAYTMSADTIYAQQKTTELEKLSYRHEAEMKVRMVKEKQHFYIGLGILVFVTAAFIFLLIVQTLRKRRRIIRLEYENELKNLREKITLLKGNLYSESHEKEHMLQQMEEQISQLRSVSFRRTPISRRLDTLAAQNSKEKKNIKVMTEKEQVELKQVIFEIYGDYISQLQSQYPKLTEADLLYSCLASAGLSTFAIALCFGNTDTGIVAQRKRRLKLKMETEETEEE
;
A
#
# COMPACT_ATOMS: atom_id res chain seq x y z
N MET A 1 -12.82 29.76 15.08
CA MET A 1 -13.99 29.03 14.56
C MET A 1 -13.67 27.63 14.04
N LYS A 2 -12.66 27.43 13.17
CA LYS A 2 -12.34 26.10 12.58
C LYS A 2 -11.84 25.03 13.59
N LEU A 3 -11.20 25.41 14.69
CA LEU A 3 -10.74 24.46 15.72
C LEU A 3 -11.90 23.92 16.57
N PHE A 4 -12.90 24.76 16.84
CA PHE A 4 -14.06 24.42 17.67
C PHE A 4 -14.97 23.42 16.97
N THR A 5 -15.15 23.56 15.64
CA THR A 5 -15.92 22.63 14.82
C THR A 5 -15.28 21.25 14.70
N ILE A 6 -13.94 21.17 14.71
CA ILE A 6 -13.20 19.89 14.67
C ILE A 6 -13.30 19.18 16.02
N LEU A 7 -13.18 19.91 17.14
CA LEU A 7 -13.38 19.35 18.48
C LEU A 7 -14.81 18.88 18.73
N LEU A 8 -15.81 19.56 18.17
CA LEU A 8 -17.23 19.16 18.26
C LEU A 8 -17.55 17.91 17.42
N LEU A 9 -16.91 17.76 16.25
CA LEU A 9 -17.02 16.55 15.43
C LEU A 9 -16.30 15.35 16.06
N LEU A 10 -15.14 15.56 16.67
CA LEU A 10 -14.42 14.53 17.44
C LEU A 10 -15.20 14.11 18.69
N SER A 11 -15.80 15.06 19.42
CA SER A 11 -16.63 14.73 20.59
C SER A 11 -17.91 14.01 20.18
N CYS A 12 -18.56 14.38 19.08
CA CYS A 12 -19.71 13.63 18.54
C CYS A 12 -19.36 12.21 18.07
N LEU A 13 -18.17 12.01 17.48
CA LEU A 13 -17.69 10.68 17.08
C LEU A 13 -17.35 9.79 18.28
N ILE A 14 -16.76 10.35 19.33
CA ILE A 14 -16.48 9.64 20.58
C ILE A 14 -17.80 9.34 21.33
N SER A 15 -18.77 10.27 21.30
CA SER A 15 -20.08 10.12 21.96
C SER A 15 -21.01 9.13 21.25
N CYS A 16 -20.89 8.97 19.92
CA CYS A 16 -21.63 7.96 19.16
C CYS A 16 -21.00 6.55 19.18
N GLY A 17 -19.71 6.44 19.52
CA GLY A 17 -18.99 5.16 19.63
C GLY A 17 -19.12 4.47 21.00
N LEU A 18 -19.56 5.20 22.03
CA LEU A 18 -19.74 4.70 23.40
C LEU A 18 -21.17 4.19 23.63
N ARG A 19 -21.64 3.24 22.82
CA ARG A 19 -22.63 2.29 23.37
C ARG A 19 -21.83 1.36 24.27
N PRO A 20 -22.12 1.25 25.57
CA PRO A 20 -21.45 0.26 26.41
C PRO A 20 -21.63 -1.09 25.73
N GLN A 21 -20.52 -1.73 25.39
CA GLN A 21 -20.54 -3.07 24.82
C GLN A 21 -21.25 -3.94 25.86
N LYS A 22 -22.43 -4.45 25.50
CA LYS A 22 -23.25 -5.28 26.40
C LYS A 22 -22.35 -6.38 26.98
N SER A 23 -22.51 -6.64 28.28
CA SER A 23 -21.76 -7.72 28.92
C SER A 23 -21.99 -9.03 28.15
N ILE A 24 -21.02 -9.95 28.23
CA ILE A 24 -21.19 -11.32 27.72
C ILE A 24 -22.50 -11.92 28.25
N ASP A 25 -22.82 -11.68 29.52
CA ASP A 25 -24.04 -12.17 30.16
C ASP A 25 -25.31 -11.57 29.54
N ASP A 26 -25.30 -10.27 29.25
CA ASP A 26 -26.43 -9.60 28.60
C ASP A 26 -26.67 -10.14 27.19
N ARG A 27 -25.59 -10.43 26.45
CA ARG A 27 -25.65 -11.00 25.10
C ARG A 27 -26.18 -12.43 25.11
N ILE A 28 -25.74 -13.26 26.07
CA ILE A 28 -26.26 -14.63 26.23
C ILE A 28 -27.75 -14.58 26.59
N ASN A 29 -28.15 -13.73 27.54
CA ASN A 29 -29.54 -13.57 27.93
C ASN A 29 -30.40 -13.05 26.77
N GLU A 30 -29.89 -12.11 25.98
CA GLU A 30 -30.54 -11.64 24.74
C GLU A 30 -30.74 -12.79 23.74
N ALA A 31 -29.74 -13.64 23.54
CA ALA A 31 -29.86 -14.80 22.66
C ALA A 31 -30.91 -15.82 23.17
N ILE A 32 -30.95 -16.06 24.48
CA ILE A 32 -31.96 -16.94 25.11
C ILE A 32 -33.37 -16.38 24.90
N GLU A 33 -33.57 -15.08 25.11
CA GLU A 33 -34.87 -14.44 24.88
C GLU A 33 -35.27 -14.43 23.41
N LEU A 34 -34.33 -14.21 22.49
CA LEU A 34 -34.57 -14.34 21.05
C LEU A 34 -34.98 -15.77 20.68
N GLN A 35 -34.36 -16.77 21.29
CA GLN A 35 -34.73 -18.17 21.11
C GLN A 35 -36.15 -18.46 21.61
N LYS A 36 -36.53 -17.98 22.80
CA LYS A 36 -37.90 -18.09 23.34
C LYS A 36 -38.93 -17.39 22.46
N ASN A 37 -38.57 -16.22 21.93
CA ASN A 37 -39.38 -15.45 20.99
C ASN A 37 -39.37 -16.01 19.56
N LYS A 38 -38.92 -17.27 19.39
CA LYS A 38 -38.91 -18.01 18.13
C LYS A 38 -38.11 -17.32 17.02
N GLN A 39 -37.01 -16.63 17.37
CA GLN A 39 -36.04 -16.02 16.44
C GLN A 39 -34.69 -16.73 16.51
N PRO A 40 -34.61 -18.03 16.13
CA PRO A 40 -33.43 -18.86 16.34
C PRO A 40 -32.21 -18.36 15.55
N GLU A 41 -32.38 -17.78 14.37
CA GLU A 41 -31.23 -17.37 13.54
C GLU A 41 -30.43 -16.24 14.20
N LYS A 42 -31.13 -15.27 14.82
CA LYS A 42 -30.49 -14.19 15.57
C LYS A 42 -29.82 -14.70 16.84
N ALA A 43 -30.48 -15.63 17.54
CA ALA A 43 -29.90 -16.28 18.71
C ALA A 43 -28.61 -17.04 18.36
N MET A 44 -28.61 -17.85 17.28
CA MET A 44 -27.40 -18.54 16.80
C MET A 44 -26.28 -17.58 16.46
N ALA A 45 -26.59 -16.48 15.76
CA ALA A 45 -25.59 -15.47 15.40
C ALA A 45 -24.91 -14.88 16.64
N ILE A 46 -25.70 -14.55 17.67
CA ILE A 46 -25.16 -14.03 18.94
C ILE A 46 -24.34 -15.11 19.65
N TYR A 47 -24.83 -16.35 19.75
CA TYR A 47 -24.09 -17.46 20.35
C TYR A 47 -22.73 -17.68 19.69
N TYR A 48 -22.65 -17.69 18.36
CA TYR A 48 -21.38 -17.83 17.64
C TYR A 48 -20.45 -16.63 17.80
N GLN A 49 -21.01 -15.41 17.92
CA GLN A 49 -20.20 -14.23 18.18
C GLN A 49 -19.62 -14.25 19.59
N VAL A 50 -20.37 -14.74 20.58
CA VAL A 50 -19.98 -14.75 21.99
C VAL A 50 -19.05 -15.92 22.32
N LEU A 51 -19.25 -17.10 21.71
CA LEU A 51 -18.54 -18.33 22.05
C LEU A 51 -17.00 -18.22 22.13
N PRO A 52 -16.30 -17.50 21.20
CA PRO A 52 -14.85 -17.34 21.27
C PRO A 52 -14.37 -16.44 22.42
N GLU A 53 -15.24 -15.58 22.93
CA GLU A 53 -14.95 -14.61 24.01
C GLU A 53 -15.16 -15.23 25.41
N VAL A 54 -15.77 -16.42 25.50
CA VAL A 54 -16.19 -17.04 26.76
C VAL A 54 -15.15 -18.05 27.27
N GLU A 55 -14.45 -17.68 28.33
CA GLU A 55 -13.57 -18.58 29.08
C GLU A 55 -14.32 -19.36 30.18
N ASP A 56 -15.43 -18.80 30.68
CA ASP A 56 -16.24 -19.42 31.73
C ASP A 56 -16.94 -20.69 31.22
N LEU A 57 -16.65 -21.82 31.86
CA LEU A 57 -17.17 -23.13 31.45
C LEU A 57 -18.69 -23.23 31.58
N SER A 58 -19.31 -22.56 32.55
CA SER A 58 -20.77 -22.60 32.74
C SER A 58 -21.47 -21.88 31.61
N LYS A 59 -21.00 -20.67 31.26
CA LYS A 59 -21.53 -19.90 30.13
C LYS A 59 -21.30 -20.64 28.80
N ARG A 60 -20.11 -21.22 28.63
CA ARG A 60 -19.78 -22.01 27.43
C ARG A 60 -20.70 -23.22 27.29
N SER A 61 -20.98 -23.93 28.40
CA SER A 61 -21.93 -25.03 28.42
C SER A 61 -23.32 -24.61 27.94
N VAL A 62 -23.86 -23.50 28.48
CA VAL A 62 -25.17 -22.96 28.08
C VAL A 62 -25.23 -22.64 26.59
N ILE A 63 -24.19 -21.96 26.06
CA ILE A 63 -24.13 -21.60 24.64
C ILE A 63 -24.08 -22.87 23.76
N CYS A 64 -23.18 -23.80 24.06
CA CYS A 64 -23.04 -25.05 23.32
C CYS A 64 -24.32 -25.90 23.38
N TYR A 65 -24.97 -25.98 24.55
CA TYR A 65 -26.25 -26.69 24.70
C TYR A 65 -27.33 -26.06 23.83
N ASN A 66 -27.51 -24.73 23.89
CA ASN A 66 -28.53 -24.05 23.10
C ASN A 66 -28.28 -24.19 21.60
N LEU A 67 -27.05 -24.03 21.13
CA LEU A 67 -26.67 -24.31 19.73
C LEU A 67 -26.97 -25.76 19.34
N GLY A 68 -26.64 -26.71 20.21
CA GLY A 68 -26.89 -28.13 19.99
C GLY A 68 -28.37 -28.47 19.86
N VAL A 69 -29.21 -27.91 20.74
CA VAL A 69 -30.67 -28.05 20.65
C VAL A 69 -31.19 -27.42 19.36
N MET A 70 -30.71 -26.26 18.95
CA MET A 70 -31.13 -25.61 17.71
C MET A 70 -30.79 -26.47 16.48
N TYR A 71 -29.60 -27.06 16.45
CA TYR A 71 -29.24 -28.01 15.40
C TYR A 71 -30.09 -29.28 15.40
N LEU A 72 -30.54 -29.77 16.56
CA LEU A 72 -31.51 -30.88 16.63
C LEU A 72 -32.82 -30.50 15.92
N TRP A 73 -33.35 -29.30 16.20
CA TRP A 73 -34.59 -28.81 15.56
C TRP A 73 -34.42 -28.63 14.05
N ASP A 74 -33.27 -28.13 13.61
CA ASP A 74 -32.91 -27.95 12.19
C ASP A 74 -32.52 -29.26 11.49
N ARG A 75 -32.55 -30.39 12.21
CA ARG A 75 -32.22 -31.74 11.71
C ARG A 75 -30.77 -31.90 11.23
N VAL A 76 -29.85 -31.10 11.76
CA VAL A 76 -28.40 -31.18 11.51
C VAL A 76 -27.76 -31.96 12.67
N PHE A 77 -27.98 -33.27 12.67
CA PHE A 77 -27.76 -34.12 13.84
C PHE A 77 -26.28 -34.32 14.22
N ASP A 78 -25.37 -34.26 13.25
CA ASP A 78 -23.92 -34.32 13.46
C ASP A 78 -23.42 -33.10 14.26
N LYS A 79 -23.76 -31.89 13.82
CA LYS A 79 -23.41 -30.64 14.51
C LYS A 79 -24.12 -30.52 15.85
N ALA A 80 -25.36 -31.00 15.93
CA ALA A 80 -26.08 -31.07 17.18
C ALA A 80 -25.31 -31.91 18.21
N TYR A 81 -24.88 -33.11 17.81
CA TYR A 81 -24.11 -34.00 18.66
C TYR A 81 -22.79 -33.33 19.11
N ASP A 82 -22.05 -32.70 18.20
CA ASP A 82 -20.78 -32.03 18.53
C ASP A 82 -20.96 -30.91 19.55
N MET A 83 -21.96 -30.04 19.36
CA MET A 83 -22.23 -28.93 20.29
C MET A 83 -22.72 -29.44 21.65
N LEU A 84 -23.60 -30.45 21.67
CA LEU A 84 -24.07 -31.07 22.92
C LEU A 84 -22.94 -31.79 23.65
N HIS A 85 -22.01 -32.42 22.92
CA HIS A 85 -20.83 -33.06 23.51
C HIS A 85 -19.88 -32.03 24.15
N GLN A 86 -19.69 -30.87 23.51
CA GLN A 86 -18.92 -29.77 24.13
C GLN A 86 -19.57 -29.26 25.42
N ALA A 87 -20.90 -29.11 25.43
CA ALA A 87 -21.65 -28.75 26.64
C ALA A 87 -21.47 -29.82 27.74
N TYR A 88 -21.60 -31.11 27.38
CA TYR A 88 -21.40 -32.24 28.29
C TYR A 88 -20.00 -32.24 28.92
N ILE A 89 -18.94 -31.95 28.15
CA ILE A 89 -17.57 -31.85 28.69
C ILE A 89 -17.50 -30.74 29.74
N CYS A 90 -18.04 -29.56 29.43
CA CYS A 90 -18.06 -28.43 30.37
C CYS A 90 -18.80 -28.81 31.66
N ASP A 91 -20.00 -29.37 31.55
CA ASP A 91 -20.82 -29.79 32.69
C ASP A 91 -20.16 -30.92 33.50
N SER A 92 -19.43 -31.82 32.85
CA SER A 92 -18.66 -32.87 33.52
C SER A 92 -17.51 -32.32 34.34
N ILE A 93 -16.85 -31.25 33.89
CA ILE A 93 -15.79 -30.57 34.66
C ILE A 93 -16.42 -29.82 35.84
N LEU A 94 -17.56 -29.17 35.60
CA LEU A 94 -18.33 -28.46 36.63
C LEU A 94 -19.05 -29.40 37.62
N LYS A 95 -19.12 -30.70 37.30
CA LYS A 95 -19.86 -31.74 38.05
C LYS A 95 -21.36 -31.45 38.16
N ASP A 96 -21.92 -30.73 37.19
CA ASP A 96 -23.36 -30.48 37.14
C ASP A 96 -24.09 -31.72 36.61
N THR A 97 -24.58 -32.54 37.54
CA THR A 97 -25.17 -33.84 37.22
C THR A 97 -26.53 -33.72 36.53
N ALA A 98 -27.33 -32.72 36.91
CA ALA A 98 -28.63 -32.45 36.27
C ALA A 98 -28.40 -32.01 34.82
N ALA A 99 -27.41 -31.13 34.62
CA ALA A 99 -27.00 -30.69 33.31
C ALA A 99 -26.58 -31.85 32.42
N MET A 100 -25.60 -32.64 32.88
CA MET A 100 -25.08 -33.81 32.19
C MET A 100 -26.18 -34.78 31.75
N SER A 101 -27.20 -35.00 32.61
CA SER A 101 -28.34 -35.86 32.29
C SER A 101 -29.08 -35.41 31.04
N ASN A 102 -29.45 -34.13 31.00
CA ASN A 102 -30.14 -33.55 29.85
C ASN A 102 -29.26 -33.60 28.58
N ARG A 103 -27.95 -33.34 28.70
CA ARG A 103 -27.06 -33.31 27.52
C ARG A 103 -26.97 -34.69 26.88
N LEU A 104 -26.83 -35.72 27.71
CA LEU A 104 -26.83 -37.12 27.29
C LEU A 104 -28.15 -37.55 26.65
N ASN A 105 -29.29 -37.07 27.16
CA ASN A 105 -30.60 -37.31 26.55
C ASN A 105 -30.67 -36.72 25.13
N CYS A 106 -30.31 -35.45 24.97
CA CYS A 106 -30.29 -34.78 23.65
C CYS A 106 -29.29 -35.43 22.68
N MET A 107 -28.09 -35.80 23.14
CA MET A 107 -27.11 -36.53 22.33
C MET A 107 -27.64 -37.90 21.90
N GLY A 108 -28.32 -38.61 22.79
CA GLY A 108 -28.96 -39.88 22.46
C GLY A 108 -30.04 -39.73 21.39
N SER A 109 -30.83 -38.66 21.46
CA SER A 109 -31.80 -38.30 20.42
C SER A 109 -31.12 -38.04 19.07
N ALA A 110 -30.01 -37.29 19.04
CA ALA A 110 -29.23 -37.05 17.82
C ALA A 110 -28.74 -38.37 17.18
N LEU A 111 -28.16 -39.27 17.98
CA LEU A 111 -27.69 -40.57 17.51
C LEU A 111 -28.83 -41.44 16.97
N ASN A 112 -29.98 -41.46 17.64
CA ASN A 112 -31.17 -42.17 17.18
C ASN A 112 -31.63 -41.68 15.79
N HIS A 113 -31.59 -40.36 15.55
CA HIS A 113 -31.90 -39.79 14.24
C HIS A 113 -30.85 -40.12 13.16
N MET A 114 -29.60 -40.32 13.55
CA MET A 114 -28.50 -40.78 12.68
C MET A 114 -28.48 -42.31 12.49
N GLN A 115 -29.53 -43.02 12.90
CA GLN A 115 -29.66 -44.48 12.83
C GLN A 115 -28.70 -45.28 13.74
N ASP A 116 -28.02 -44.62 14.68
CA ASP A 116 -27.19 -45.26 15.70
C ASP A 116 -27.99 -45.45 17.01
N SER A 117 -29.02 -46.29 16.93
CA SER A 117 -29.94 -46.51 18.06
C SER A 117 -29.28 -47.18 19.26
N LEU A 118 -28.25 -48.01 19.04
CA LEU A 118 -27.55 -48.70 20.12
C LEU A 118 -26.79 -47.70 21.02
N ASN A 119 -26.02 -46.79 20.40
CA ASN A 119 -25.30 -45.78 21.17
C ASN A 119 -26.27 -44.73 21.74
N GLY A 120 -27.33 -44.38 21.01
CA GLY A 120 -28.38 -43.48 21.49
C GLY A 120 -29.02 -43.97 22.79
N GLU A 121 -29.48 -45.23 22.81
CA GLU A 121 -30.06 -45.87 23.99
C GLU A 121 -29.06 -45.93 25.15
N ARG A 122 -27.79 -46.24 24.87
CA ARG A 122 -26.73 -46.28 25.90
C ARG A 122 -26.56 -44.92 26.59
N LEU A 123 -26.59 -43.82 25.84
CA LEU A 123 -26.50 -42.47 26.40
C LEU A 123 -27.74 -42.13 27.23
N GLN A 124 -28.93 -42.45 26.74
CA GLN A 124 -30.18 -42.19 27.48
C GLN A 124 -30.31 -43.02 28.75
N ARG A 125 -29.84 -44.28 28.76
CA ARG A 125 -29.75 -45.07 30.01
C ARG A 125 -28.76 -44.45 31.00
N LYS A 126 -27.68 -43.83 30.53
CA LYS A 126 -26.76 -43.06 31.39
C LYS A 126 -27.44 -41.81 31.93
N ALA A 127 -28.14 -41.05 31.09
CA ALA A 127 -28.97 -39.91 31.50
C ALA A 127 -29.96 -40.31 32.59
N LEU A 128 -30.67 -41.43 32.42
CA LEU A 128 -31.63 -41.95 33.39
C LEU A 128 -31.02 -42.17 34.78
N ARG A 129 -29.81 -42.74 34.85
CA ARG A 129 -29.10 -42.93 36.13
C ARG A 129 -28.75 -41.59 36.78
N LEU A 130 -28.33 -40.61 36.00
CA LEU A 130 -28.00 -39.28 36.51
C LEU A 130 -29.26 -38.55 37.00
N ALA A 131 -30.36 -38.60 36.23
CA ALA A 131 -31.64 -38.02 36.61
C ALA A 131 -32.17 -38.58 37.94
N HIS A 132 -32.06 -39.90 38.15
CA HIS A 132 -32.37 -40.53 39.44
C HIS A 132 -31.46 -40.04 40.57
N ALA A 133 -30.15 -39.89 40.32
CA ALA A 133 -29.21 -39.45 41.34
C ALA A 133 -29.50 -38.05 41.88
N VAL A 134 -30.08 -37.16 41.06
CA VAL A 134 -30.46 -35.79 41.46
C VAL A 134 -31.97 -35.61 41.70
N ASN A 135 -32.77 -36.68 41.60
CA ASN A 135 -34.23 -36.63 41.69
C ASN A 135 -34.88 -35.61 40.72
N ASP A 136 -34.35 -35.49 39.50
CA ASP A 136 -34.89 -34.60 38.46
C ASP A 136 -36.15 -35.20 37.84
N SER A 137 -37.31 -34.88 38.40
CA SER A 137 -38.61 -35.39 37.94
C SER A 137 -38.90 -35.04 36.48
N ALA A 138 -38.52 -33.85 36.02
CA ALA A 138 -38.79 -33.42 34.65
C ALA A 138 -37.98 -34.24 33.65
N MET A 139 -36.71 -34.49 33.94
CA MET A 139 -35.85 -35.31 33.09
C MET A 139 -36.24 -36.80 33.14
N LEU A 140 -36.69 -37.31 34.29
CA LEU A 140 -37.23 -38.66 34.40
C LEU A 140 -38.49 -38.83 33.55
N TYR A 141 -39.42 -37.86 33.59
CA TYR A 141 -40.60 -37.85 32.73
C TYR A 141 -40.24 -37.87 31.24
N GLU A 142 -39.29 -37.03 30.82
CA GLU A 142 -38.85 -36.95 29.42
C GLU A 142 -38.22 -38.27 28.94
N LEU A 143 -37.34 -38.86 29.74
CA LEU A 143 -36.68 -40.13 29.42
C LEU A 143 -37.66 -41.30 29.35
N TYR A 144 -38.62 -41.39 30.28
CA TYR A 144 -39.64 -42.44 30.21
C TYR A 144 -40.59 -42.25 29.04
N SER A 145 -40.94 -41.01 28.68
CA SER A 145 -41.70 -40.71 27.46
C SER A 145 -40.92 -41.09 26.20
N HIS A 146 -39.59 -40.96 26.20
CA HIS A 146 -38.77 -41.45 25.09
C HIS A 146 -38.81 -42.98 24.97
N PHE A 147 -38.59 -43.71 26.07
CA PHE A 147 -38.64 -45.17 26.04
C PHE A 147 -40.01 -45.69 25.62
N GLU A 148 -41.07 -45.07 26.13
CA GLU A 148 -42.45 -45.29 25.71
C GLU A 148 -42.62 -45.20 24.19
N TYR A 149 -42.19 -44.09 23.58
CA TYR A 149 -42.24 -43.89 22.13
C TYR A 149 -41.47 -44.97 21.34
N VAL A 150 -40.28 -45.35 21.82
CA VAL A 150 -39.48 -46.41 21.18
C VAL A 150 -40.23 -47.75 21.20
N HIS A 151 -40.75 -48.14 22.36
CA HIS A 151 -41.51 -49.39 22.51
C HIS A 151 -42.85 -49.37 21.75
N GLN A 152 -43.46 -48.20 21.57
CA GLN A 152 -44.66 -48.02 20.76
C GLN A 152 -44.37 -48.35 19.29
N ARG A 153 -43.24 -47.89 18.74
CA ARG A 153 -42.83 -48.25 17.36
C ARG A 153 -42.58 -49.75 17.19
N LEU A 154 -42.07 -50.39 18.23
CA LEU A 154 -41.86 -51.85 18.28
C LEU A 154 -43.15 -52.64 18.58
N ARG A 155 -44.29 -51.97 18.82
CA ARG A 155 -45.59 -52.56 19.19
C ARG A 155 -45.52 -53.44 20.45
N GLN A 156 -44.63 -53.11 21.38
CA GLN A 156 -44.47 -53.81 22.65
C GLN A 156 -45.38 -53.19 23.71
N TRP A 157 -46.68 -53.45 23.59
CA TRP A 157 -47.74 -52.75 24.34
C TRP A 157 -47.62 -52.85 25.87
N ASP A 158 -47.08 -53.94 26.42
CA ASP A 158 -46.82 -54.07 27.86
C ASP A 158 -45.69 -53.16 28.33
N SER A 159 -44.61 -53.06 27.56
CA SER A 159 -43.53 -52.11 27.83
C SER A 159 -44.00 -50.67 27.69
N VAL A 160 -44.84 -50.38 26.69
CA VAL A 160 -45.48 -49.06 26.53
C VAL A 160 -46.28 -48.70 27.79
N ALA A 161 -47.18 -49.57 28.26
CA ALA A 161 -47.93 -49.32 29.49
C ALA A 161 -47.01 -49.09 30.70
N HIS A 162 -45.95 -49.88 30.84
CA HIS A 162 -44.99 -49.73 31.93
C HIS A 162 -44.30 -48.35 31.91
N TYR A 163 -43.75 -47.94 30.76
CA TYR A 163 -43.06 -46.66 30.66
C TYR A 163 -44.01 -45.46 30.74
N ILE A 164 -45.25 -45.58 30.25
CA ILE A 164 -46.30 -44.57 30.46
C ILE A 164 -46.56 -44.38 31.96
N GLN A 165 -46.74 -45.46 32.72
CA GLN A 165 -47.00 -45.36 34.16
C GLN A 165 -45.85 -44.70 34.90
N LEU A 166 -44.61 -45.00 34.51
CA LEU A 166 -43.43 -44.32 35.04
C LEU A 166 -43.41 -42.83 34.67
N ALA A 167 -43.69 -42.47 33.42
CA ALA A 167 -43.79 -41.06 33.01
C ALA A 167 -44.88 -40.33 33.82
N ILE A 168 -46.08 -40.90 33.95
CA ILE A 168 -47.17 -40.31 34.73
C ILE A 168 -46.74 -40.06 36.19
N ARG A 169 -46.00 -41.00 36.80
CA ARG A 169 -45.48 -40.86 38.17
C ARG A 169 -44.54 -39.67 38.35
N TYR A 170 -43.77 -39.32 37.32
CA TYR A 170 -42.78 -38.23 37.34
C TYR A 170 -43.26 -36.96 36.64
N THR A 171 -44.55 -36.85 36.31
CA THR A 171 -45.09 -35.67 35.62
C THR A 171 -44.82 -34.40 36.45
N PRO A 172 -44.18 -33.36 35.88
CA PRO A 172 -43.86 -32.13 36.60
C PRO A 172 -45.11 -31.44 37.17
N ALA A 173 -44.93 -30.74 38.31
CA ALA A 173 -46.00 -29.96 38.92
C ALA A 173 -46.53 -28.91 37.93
N GLY A 174 -47.86 -28.86 37.77
CA GLY A 174 -48.53 -27.95 36.85
C GLY A 174 -48.66 -28.45 35.41
N GLN A 175 -48.06 -29.60 35.06
CA GLN A 175 -48.27 -30.25 33.76
C GLN A 175 -49.31 -31.37 33.84
N SER A 176 -50.02 -31.61 32.74
CA SER A 176 -51.03 -32.67 32.64
C SER A 176 -50.49 -33.89 31.88
N PRO A 177 -50.63 -35.12 32.41
CA PRO A 177 -50.27 -36.34 31.68
C PRO A 177 -51.31 -36.74 30.62
N SER A 178 -51.98 -35.76 30.01
CA SER A 178 -53.08 -35.97 29.06
C SER A 178 -52.66 -36.82 27.85
N LYS A 179 -51.48 -36.51 27.28
CA LYS A 179 -50.90 -37.26 26.16
C LYS A 179 -50.64 -38.72 26.55
N GLN A 180 -50.09 -38.95 27.74
CA GLN A 180 -49.84 -40.29 28.29
C GLN A 180 -51.14 -41.08 28.48
N TYR A 181 -52.21 -40.44 28.98
CA TYR A 181 -53.51 -41.09 29.08
C TYR A 181 -54.09 -41.46 27.70
N ALA A 182 -53.91 -40.62 26.68
CA ALA A 182 -54.34 -40.95 25.34
C ALA A 182 -53.63 -42.20 24.80
N VAL A 183 -52.31 -42.31 25.00
CA VAL A 183 -51.55 -43.50 24.58
C VAL A 183 -51.92 -44.72 25.41
N LEU A 184 -52.18 -44.58 26.71
CA LEU A 184 -52.64 -45.69 27.54
C LEU A 184 -54.00 -46.22 27.04
N GLY A 185 -54.88 -45.33 26.60
CA GLY A 185 -56.12 -45.73 25.93
C GLY A 185 -55.87 -46.56 24.68
N GLU A 186 -54.91 -46.17 23.84
CA GLU A 186 -54.48 -46.97 22.69
C GLU A 186 -53.93 -48.35 23.09
N VAL A 187 -53.15 -48.44 24.16
CA VAL A 187 -52.65 -49.72 24.67
C VAL A 187 -53.82 -50.66 25.00
N TYR A 188 -54.83 -50.18 25.72
CA TYR A 188 -56.00 -51.00 26.05
C TYR A 188 -56.86 -51.32 24.82
N ARG A 189 -56.99 -50.39 23.88
CA ARG A 189 -57.67 -50.64 22.60
C ARG A 189 -56.98 -51.76 21.82
N MET A 190 -55.65 -51.75 21.76
CA MET A 190 -54.87 -52.80 21.09
C MET A 190 -54.95 -54.15 21.81
N LYS A 191 -55.27 -54.15 23.12
CA LYS A 191 -55.57 -55.35 23.90
C LYS A 191 -57.03 -55.82 23.79
N GLY A 192 -57.88 -55.08 23.07
CA GLY A 192 -59.31 -55.37 22.93
C GLY A 192 -60.18 -54.90 24.09
N ASP A 193 -59.64 -54.16 25.06
CA ASP A 193 -60.38 -53.62 26.20
C ASP A 193 -60.89 -52.21 25.89
N ALA A 194 -62.07 -52.15 25.28
CA ALA A 194 -62.71 -50.90 24.88
C ALA A 194 -63.12 -50.02 26.08
N ASP A 195 -63.48 -50.62 27.22
CA ASP A 195 -63.95 -49.86 28.39
C ASP A 195 -62.78 -49.16 29.08
N SER A 196 -61.65 -49.85 29.26
CA SER A 196 -60.43 -49.22 29.74
C SER A 196 -59.91 -48.17 28.76
N ALA A 197 -59.99 -48.43 27.45
CA ALA A 197 -59.60 -47.46 26.44
C ALA A 197 -60.43 -46.16 26.56
N ARG A 198 -61.76 -46.26 26.62
CA ARG A 198 -62.67 -45.12 26.86
C ARG A 198 -62.34 -44.36 28.14
N TYR A 199 -62.07 -45.08 29.23
CA TYR A 199 -61.72 -44.47 30.51
C TYR A 199 -60.47 -43.58 30.40
N TYR A 200 -59.41 -44.08 29.76
CA TYR A 200 -58.18 -43.33 29.61
C TYR A 200 -58.27 -42.20 28.59
N TYR A 201 -59.00 -42.36 27.47
CA TYR A 201 -59.28 -41.25 26.58
C TYR A 201 -60.06 -40.13 27.29
N LYS A 202 -61.05 -40.47 28.12
CA LYS A 202 -61.79 -39.48 28.92
C LYS A 202 -60.88 -38.71 29.88
N LYS A 203 -59.89 -39.38 30.49
CA LYS A 203 -58.87 -38.71 31.30
C LYS A 203 -57.99 -37.77 30.49
N GLY A 204 -57.60 -38.16 29.27
CA GLY A 204 -56.87 -37.29 28.35
C GLY A 204 -57.67 -36.04 27.97
N ILE A 205 -58.96 -36.22 27.66
CA ILE A 205 -59.88 -35.14 27.26
C ILE A 205 -60.10 -34.10 28.37
N ALA A 206 -60.05 -34.51 29.64
CA ALA A 206 -60.28 -33.62 30.79
C ALA A 206 -59.23 -32.51 30.96
N CYS A 207 -58.15 -32.53 30.17
CA CYS A 207 -57.10 -31.52 30.21
C CYS A 207 -57.58 -30.16 29.62
N PRO A 208 -57.25 -29.02 30.27
CA PRO A 208 -57.57 -27.70 29.72
C PRO A 208 -56.73 -27.34 28.49
N GLU A 209 -55.52 -27.90 28.35
CA GLU A 209 -54.62 -27.62 27.24
C GLU A 209 -55.12 -28.26 25.94
N MET A 210 -55.37 -27.40 24.94
CA MET A 210 -56.03 -27.80 23.69
C MET A 210 -55.17 -28.76 22.85
N ASP A 211 -53.86 -28.57 22.84
CA ASP A 211 -52.91 -29.43 22.12
C ASP A 211 -52.76 -30.80 22.80
N ALA A 212 -52.78 -30.83 24.13
CA ALA A 212 -52.54 -32.03 24.91
C ALA A 212 -53.68 -33.05 24.80
N ARG A 213 -54.92 -32.58 24.68
CA ARG A 213 -56.11 -33.43 24.55
C ARG A 213 -56.43 -33.89 23.12
N LEU A 214 -55.79 -33.32 22.08
CA LEU A 214 -56.03 -33.69 20.68
C LEU A 214 -55.93 -35.20 20.42
N PRO A 215 -54.86 -35.91 20.86
CA PRO A 215 -54.74 -37.34 20.64
C PRO A 215 -55.88 -38.12 21.27
N ALA A 216 -56.34 -37.70 22.46
CA ALA A 216 -57.42 -38.36 23.17
C ALA A 216 -58.76 -38.25 22.41
N TYR A 217 -59.07 -37.08 21.84
CA TYR A 217 -60.25 -36.94 20.97
C TYR A 217 -60.15 -37.80 19.71
N PHE A 218 -58.99 -37.80 19.04
CA PHE A 218 -58.78 -38.57 17.82
C PHE A 218 -58.94 -40.09 18.06
N TYR A 219 -58.27 -40.63 19.09
CA TYR A 219 -58.36 -42.05 19.39
C TYR A 219 -59.74 -42.46 19.94
N SER A 220 -60.40 -41.59 20.72
CA SER A 220 -61.78 -41.83 21.14
C SER A 220 -62.73 -41.90 19.94
N ALA A 221 -62.57 -41.01 18.95
CA ALA A 221 -63.37 -41.04 17.72
C ALA A 221 -63.16 -42.35 16.94
N GLN A 222 -61.92 -42.80 16.80
CA GLN A 222 -61.62 -44.08 16.15
C GLN A 222 -62.23 -45.27 16.88
N LEU A 223 -62.08 -45.33 18.20
CA LEU A 223 -62.64 -46.40 19.01
C LEU A 223 -64.16 -46.45 18.85
N GLU A 224 -64.85 -45.31 19.00
CA GLU A 224 -66.30 -45.27 18.89
C GLU A 224 -66.80 -45.61 17.48
N SER A 225 -66.04 -45.23 16.44
CA SER A 225 -66.33 -45.63 15.07
C SER A 225 -66.20 -47.14 14.87
N HIS A 226 -65.16 -47.76 15.42
CA HIS A 226 -64.96 -49.22 15.39
C HIS A 226 -66.02 -50.00 16.17
N LEU A 227 -66.71 -49.36 17.12
CA LEU A 227 -67.80 -49.93 17.90
C LEU A 227 -69.19 -49.53 17.35
N ASP A 228 -69.26 -49.03 16.12
CA ASP A 228 -70.48 -48.56 15.43
C ASP A 228 -71.26 -47.45 16.17
N ASN A 229 -70.62 -46.74 17.10
CA ASN A 229 -71.18 -45.59 17.80
C ASN A 229 -70.93 -44.29 17.02
N HIS A 230 -71.46 -44.22 15.80
CA HIS A 230 -71.18 -43.14 14.85
C HIS A 230 -71.46 -41.73 15.41
N GLN A 231 -72.47 -41.56 16.27
CA GLN A 231 -72.78 -40.29 16.91
C GLN A 231 -71.63 -39.78 17.79
N LYS A 232 -71.13 -40.63 18.70
CA LYS A 232 -70.00 -40.28 19.58
C LYS A 232 -68.71 -40.12 18.80
N ALA A 233 -68.51 -40.96 17.78
CA ALA A 233 -67.37 -40.85 16.88
C ALA A 233 -67.34 -39.47 16.19
N TYR A 234 -68.50 -39.01 15.68
CA TYR A 234 -68.64 -37.70 15.07
C TYR A 234 -68.38 -36.55 16.07
N GLU A 235 -68.94 -36.61 17.28
CA GLU A 235 -68.73 -35.60 18.31
C GLU A 235 -67.25 -35.45 18.69
N HIS A 236 -66.54 -36.57 18.88
CA HIS A 236 -65.12 -36.56 19.18
C HIS A 236 -64.27 -36.07 18.00
N LEU A 237 -64.63 -36.47 16.77
CA LEU A 237 -63.93 -36.02 15.57
C LEU A 237 -64.12 -34.53 15.33
N LEU A 238 -65.34 -33.99 15.55
CA LEU A 238 -65.62 -32.57 15.45
C LEU A 238 -64.83 -31.76 16.49
N ALA A 239 -64.75 -32.24 17.72
CA ALA A 239 -63.94 -31.61 18.76
C ALA A 239 -62.44 -31.61 18.40
N TYR A 240 -61.95 -32.71 17.80
CA TYR A 240 -60.60 -32.81 17.27
C TYR A 240 -60.36 -31.78 16.15
N THR A 241 -61.22 -31.73 15.13
CA THR A 241 -61.03 -30.84 13.97
C THR A 241 -61.06 -29.37 14.37
N MET A 242 -62.04 -28.94 15.18
CA MET A 242 -62.11 -27.56 15.67
C MET A 242 -60.87 -27.15 16.48
N SER A 243 -60.36 -28.06 17.30
CA SER A 243 -59.13 -27.83 18.08
C SER A 243 -57.90 -27.77 17.18
N ALA A 244 -57.79 -28.68 16.22
CA ALA A 244 -56.69 -28.75 15.27
C ALA A 244 -56.63 -27.52 14.36
N ASP A 245 -57.78 -27.06 13.85
CA ASP A 245 -57.89 -25.86 13.00
C ASP A 245 -57.48 -24.60 13.78
N THR A 246 -57.90 -24.48 15.03
CA THR A 246 -57.52 -23.37 15.91
C THR A 246 -56.00 -23.35 16.14
N ILE A 247 -55.40 -24.50 16.43
CA ILE A 247 -53.95 -24.64 16.63
C ILE A 247 -53.20 -24.33 15.32
N TYR A 248 -53.69 -24.82 14.18
CA TYR A 248 -53.08 -24.56 12.88
C TYR A 248 -53.13 -23.07 12.50
N ALA A 249 -54.27 -22.41 12.75
CA ALA A 249 -54.40 -20.97 12.55
C ALA A 249 -53.40 -20.18 13.40
N GLN A 250 -53.24 -20.55 14.68
CA GLN A 250 -52.24 -19.96 15.58
C GLN A 250 -50.79 -20.23 15.12
N GLN A 251 -50.49 -21.42 14.59
CA GLN A 251 -49.16 -21.71 14.05
C GLN A 251 -48.87 -20.87 12.82
N LYS A 252 -49.81 -20.79 11.88
CA LYS A 252 -49.66 -20.01 10.64
C LYS A 252 -49.48 -18.51 10.91
N THR A 253 -50.18 -17.94 11.87
CA THR A 253 -49.95 -16.53 12.27
C THR A 253 -48.53 -16.35 12.81
N THR A 254 -48.04 -17.25 13.66
CA THR A 254 -46.67 -17.16 14.18
C THR A 254 -45.59 -17.37 13.11
N GLU A 255 -45.85 -18.19 12.08
CA GLU A 255 -44.93 -18.34 10.94
C GLU A 255 -44.90 -17.10 10.05
N LEU A 256 -46.05 -16.49 9.79
CA LEU A 256 -46.14 -15.21 9.08
C LEU A 256 -45.39 -14.10 9.82
N GLU A 257 -45.51 -14.06 11.15
CA GLU A 257 -44.72 -13.16 12.00
C GLU A 257 -43.22 -13.46 11.90
N LYS A 258 -42.81 -14.73 11.97
CA LYS A 258 -41.39 -15.10 11.78
C LYS A 258 -40.85 -14.63 10.43
N LEU A 259 -41.64 -14.81 9.35
CA LEU A 259 -41.25 -14.41 8.01
C LEU A 259 -41.13 -12.89 7.90
N SER A 260 -42.06 -12.13 8.48
CA SER A 260 -42.00 -10.66 8.50
C SER A 260 -40.79 -10.15 9.27
N TYR A 261 -40.47 -10.76 10.42
CA TYR A 261 -39.27 -10.44 11.19
C TYR A 261 -37.97 -10.82 10.49
N ARG A 262 -37.91 -11.98 9.79
CA ARG A 262 -36.74 -12.36 8.98
C ARG A 262 -36.51 -11.35 7.86
N HIS A 263 -37.57 -10.95 7.16
CA HIS A 263 -37.49 -9.94 6.12
C HIS A 263 -37.00 -8.59 6.67
N GLU A 264 -37.51 -8.15 7.82
CA GLU A 264 -37.06 -6.91 8.47
C GLU A 264 -35.56 -6.98 8.86
N ALA A 265 -35.10 -8.11 9.38
CA ALA A 265 -33.70 -8.33 9.73
C ALA A 265 -32.78 -8.31 8.51
N GLU A 266 -33.16 -8.99 7.43
CA GLU A 266 -32.42 -8.98 6.16
C GLU A 266 -32.31 -7.58 5.56
N MET A 267 -33.39 -6.79 5.62
CA MET A 267 -33.40 -5.40 5.14
C MET A 267 -32.43 -4.53 5.93
N LYS A 268 -32.37 -4.67 7.27
CA LYS A 268 -31.40 -3.95 8.11
C LYS A 268 -29.96 -4.32 7.77
N VAL A 269 -29.68 -5.61 7.57
CA VAL A 269 -28.33 -6.07 7.18
C VAL A 269 -27.94 -5.56 5.79
N ARG A 270 -28.86 -5.60 4.81
CA ARG A 270 -28.64 -5.04 3.46
C ARG A 270 -28.34 -3.55 3.52
N MET A 271 -29.11 -2.77 4.28
CA MET A 271 -28.87 -1.34 4.44
C MET A 271 -27.47 -1.02 5.01
N VAL A 272 -26.98 -1.83 5.95
CA VAL A 272 -25.62 -1.66 6.50
C VAL A 272 -24.56 -1.97 5.43
N LYS A 273 -24.73 -3.06 4.67
CA LYS A 273 -23.81 -3.44 3.59
C LYS A 273 -23.77 -2.39 2.47
N GLU A 274 -24.93 -1.87 2.05
CA GLU A 274 -25.01 -0.81 1.04
C GLU A 274 -24.30 0.47 1.50
N LYS A 275 -24.50 0.88 2.76
CA LYS A 275 -23.76 2.01 3.35
C LYS A 275 -22.25 1.75 3.36
N GLN A 276 -21.80 0.55 3.72
CA GLN A 276 -20.39 0.19 3.66
C GLN A 276 -19.84 0.29 2.23
N HIS A 277 -20.52 -0.26 1.23
CA HIS A 277 -20.11 -0.16 -0.18
C HIS A 277 -20.07 1.29 -0.66
N PHE A 278 -21.03 2.12 -0.25
CA PHE A 278 -21.04 3.56 -0.54
C PHE A 278 -19.81 4.27 0.04
N TYR A 279 -19.47 4.03 1.31
CA TYR A 279 -18.27 4.61 1.94
C TYR A 279 -16.97 4.14 1.30
N ILE A 280 -16.86 2.86 0.93
CA ILE A 280 -15.70 2.32 0.20
C ILE A 280 -15.55 3.03 -1.15
N GLY A 281 -16.66 3.17 -1.90
CA GLY A 281 -16.66 3.89 -3.18
C GLY A 281 -16.24 5.35 -3.04
N LEU A 282 -16.72 6.04 -1.99
CA LEU A 282 -16.33 7.42 -1.69
C LEU A 282 -14.83 7.52 -1.34
N GLY A 283 -14.29 6.57 -0.59
CA GLY A 283 -12.86 6.50 -0.29
C GLY A 283 -11.99 6.34 -1.53
N ILE A 284 -12.38 5.45 -2.45
CA ILE A 284 -11.69 5.26 -3.74
C ILE A 284 -11.73 6.56 -4.56
N LEU A 285 -12.87 7.23 -4.65
CA LEU A 285 -13.02 8.48 -5.40
C LEU A 285 -12.08 9.59 -4.87
N VAL A 286 -12.01 9.74 -3.54
CA VAL A 286 -11.11 10.71 -2.91
C VAL A 286 -9.64 10.36 -3.19
N PHE A 287 -9.28 9.08 -3.15
CA PHE A 287 -7.92 8.65 -3.46
C PHE A 287 -7.53 8.92 -4.92
N VAL A 288 -8.41 8.63 -5.89
CA VAL A 288 -8.16 8.89 -7.31
C VAL A 288 -8.02 10.38 -7.59
N THR A 289 -8.87 11.23 -7.00
CA THR A 289 -8.77 12.68 -7.17
C THR A 289 -7.48 13.25 -6.58
N ALA A 290 -7.07 12.78 -5.39
CA ALA A 290 -5.79 13.17 -4.78
C ALA A 290 -4.58 12.74 -5.63
N ALA A 291 -4.58 11.52 -6.17
CA ALA A 291 -3.53 11.04 -7.06
C ALA A 291 -3.44 11.85 -8.36
N PHE A 292 -4.58 12.24 -8.93
CA PHE A 292 -4.63 13.11 -10.11
C PHE A 292 -4.05 14.50 -9.82
N ILE A 293 -4.43 15.12 -8.71
CA ILE A 293 -3.87 16.41 -8.27
C ILE A 293 -2.35 16.31 -8.07
N PHE A 294 -1.87 15.24 -7.44
CA PHE A 294 -0.45 15.00 -7.24
C PHE A 294 0.30 14.89 -8.58
N LEU A 295 -0.24 14.17 -9.55
CA LEU A 295 0.34 14.08 -10.90
C LEU A 295 0.41 15.45 -11.59
N LEU A 296 -0.62 16.30 -11.47
CA LEU A 296 -0.61 17.66 -12.01
C LEU A 296 0.47 18.54 -11.35
N ILE A 297 0.66 18.42 -10.04
CA ILE A 297 1.73 19.12 -9.30
C ILE A 297 3.11 18.65 -9.80
N VAL A 298 3.31 17.34 -9.95
CA VAL A 298 4.59 16.81 -10.46
C VAL A 298 4.85 17.29 -11.90
N GLN A 299 3.83 17.28 -12.77
CA GLN A 299 3.97 17.77 -14.14
C GLN A 299 4.31 19.26 -14.21
N THR A 300 3.65 20.10 -13.40
CA THR A 300 3.93 21.55 -13.35
C THR A 300 5.34 21.83 -12.83
N LEU A 301 5.79 21.12 -11.79
CA LEU A 301 7.17 21.21 -11.30
C LEU A 301 8.20 20.77 -12.35
N ARG A 302 7.94 19.68 -13.09
CA ARG A 302 8.82 19.21 -14.17
C ARG A 302 8.90 20.22 -15.32
N LYS A 303 7.75 20.76 -15.76
CA LYS A 303 7.70 21.80 -16.80
C LYS A 303 8.48 23.04 -16.37
N ARG A 304 8.28 23.52 -15.15
CA ARG A 304 8.99 24.70 -14.61
C ARG A 304 10.51 24.49 -14.57
N ARG A 305 10.98 23.31 -14.11
CA ARG A 305 12.41 22.97 -14.14
C ARG A 305 12.97 22.91 -15.55
N ARG A 306 12.19 22.42 -16.53
CA ARG A 306 12.61 22.34 -17.94
C ARG A 306 12.79 23.73 -18.55
N ILE A 307 11.88 24.66 -18.27
CA ILE A 307 11.96 26.05 -18.75
C ILE A 307 13.21 26.73 -18.19
N ILE A 308 13.43 26.67 -16.87
CA ILE A 308 14.61 27.25 -16.21
C ILE A 308 15.92 26.68 -16.80
N ARG A 309 15.96 25.37 -17.08
CA ARG A 309 17.14 24.74 -17.70
C ARG A 309 17.40 25.27 -19.11
N LEU A 310 16.37 25.44 -19.92
CA LEU A 310 16.48 25.97 -21.28
C LEU A 310 16.93 27.43 -21.29
N GLU A 311 16.40 28.25 -20.38
CA GLU A 311 16.83 29.64 -20.19
C GLU A 311 18.32 29.71 -19.85
N TYR A 312 18.77 28.89 -18.89
CA TYR A 312 20.17 28.79 -18.49
C TYR A 312 21.09 28.33 -19.63
N GLU A 313 20.67 27.33 -20.41
CA GLU A 313 21.43 26.87 -21.60
C GLU A 313 21.54 27.97 -22.67
N ASN A 314 20.48 28.76 -22.85
CA ASN A 314 20.46 29.83 -23.84
C ASN A 314 21.36 31.01 -23.42
N GLU A 315 21.35 31.38 -22.13
CA GLU A 315 22.30 32.36 -21.58
C GLU A 315 23.74 31.90 -21.73
N LEU A 316 24.04 30.63 -21.46
CA LEU A 316 25.36 30.04 -21.65
C LEU A 316 25.83 30.10 -23.10
N LYS A 317 24.94 29.83 -24.06
CA LYS A 317 25.25 29.96 -25.50
C LYS A 317 25.55 31.41 -25.88
N ASN A 318 24.69 32.35 -25.46
CA ASN A 318 24.87 33.77 -25.75
C ASN A 318 26.16 34.32 -25.14
N LEU A 319 26.50 33.89 -23.91
CA LEU A 319 27.77 34.25 -23.27
C LEU A 319 28.98 33.68 -24.01
N ARG A 320 28.91 32.42 -24.48
CA ARG A 320 29.96 31.82 -25.31
C ARG A 320 30.15 32.57 -26.62
N GLU A 321 29.05 32.92 -27.31
CA GLU A 321 29.10 33.73 -28.54
C GLU A 321 29.76 35.09 -28.31
N LYS A 322 29.41 35.78 -27.22
CA LYS A 322 30.06 37.04 -26.84
C LYS A 322 31.55 36.87 -26.57
N ILE A 323 31.95 35.81 -25.86
CA ILE A 323 33.37 35.50 -25.62
C ILE A 323 34.10 35.24 -26.93
N THR A 324 33.51 34.47 -27.86
CA THR A 324 34.13 34.21 -29.17
C THR A 324 34.26 35.48 -30.01
N LEU A 325 33.26 36.36 -29.98
CA LEU A 325 33.28 37.63 -30.71
C LEU A 325 34.34 38.57 -30.13
N LEU A 326 34.39 38.71 -28.80
CA LEU A 326 35.41 39.52 -28.12
C LEU A 326 36.83 39.00 -28.38
N LYS A 327 37.03 37.68 -28.36
CA LYS A 327 38.32 37.08 -28.74
C LYS A 327 38.67 37.41 -30.19
N GLY A 328 37.72 37.26 -31.11
CA GLY A 328 37.92 37.61 -32.52
C GLY A 328 38.34 39.06 -32.72
N ASN A 329 37.63 40.00 -32.07
CA ASN A 329 37.96 41.43 -32.12
C ASN A 329 39.35 41.73 -31.51
N LEU A 330 39.70 41.07 -30.40
CA LEU A 330 41.01 41.26 -29.78
C LEU A 330 42.14 40.77 -30.69
N TYR A 331 41.95 39.62 -31.36
CA TYR A 331 42.90 39.12 -32.34
C TYR A 331 43.03 40.04 -33.55
N SER A 332 41.93 40.56 -34.10
CA SER A 332 41.99 41.49 -35.23
C SER A 332 42.66 42.81 -34.87
N GLU A 333 42.33 43.40 -33.71
CA GLU A 333 42.95 44.65 -33.24
C GLU A 333 44.45 44.47 -32.98
N SER A 334 44.85 43.32 -32.40
CA SER A 334 46.26 42.97 -32.22
C SER A 334 46.98 42.86 -33.56
N HIS A 335 46.37 42.20 -34.55
CA HIS A 335 46.97 42.03 -35.87
C HIS A 335 47.10 43.36 -36.64
N GLU A 336 46.10 44.23 -36.55
CA GLU A 336 46.16 45.58 -37.14
C GLU A 336 47.26 46.44 -36.51
N LYS A 337 47.39 46.41 -35.17
CA LYS A 337 48.47 47.10 -34.45
C LYS A 337 49.85 46.61 -34.87
N GLU A 338 50.03 45.30 -34.98
CA GLU A 338 51.30 44.71 -35.39
C GLU A 338 51.67 45.08 -36.83
N HIS A 339 50.70 45.08 -37.74
CA HIS A 339 50.90 45.53 -39.12
C HIS A 339 51.26 47.03 -39.19
N MET A 340 50.57 47.89 -38.43
CA MET A 340 50.90 49.33 -38.37
C MET A 340 52.30 49.58 -37.81
N LEU A 341 52.72 48.83 -36.78
CA LEU A 341 54.07 48.93 -36.22
C LEU A 341 55.15 48.55 -37.24
N GLN A 342 54.95 47.46 -37.99
CA GLN A 342 55.88 47.06 -39.05
C GLN A 342 55.99 48.14 -40.14
N GLN A 343 54.87 48.72 -40.57
CA GLN A 343 54.86 49.77 -41.58
C GLN A 343 55.56 51.05 -41.08
N MET A 344 55.38 51.41 -39.81
CA MET A 344 56.03 52.59 -39.23
C MET A 344 57.54 52.41 -39.12
N GLU A 345 58.01 51.22 -38.71
CA GLU A 345 59.45 50.93 -38.64
C GLU A 345 60.11 50.97 -40.03
N GLU A 346 59.43 50.49 -41.06
CA GLU A 346 59.92 50.58 -42.44
C GLU A 346 60.06 52.05 -42.89
N GLN A 347 59.08 52.90 -42.56
CA GLN A 347 59.14 54.34 -42.87
C GLN A 347 60.29 55.03 -42.14
N ILE A 348 60.49 54.74 -40.85
CA ILE A 348 61.60 55.31 -40.07
C ILE A 348 62.94 54.87 -40.67
N SER A 349 63.10 53.59 -41.02
CA SER A 349 64.29 53.06 -41.68
C SER A 349 64.59 53.76 -43.01
N GLN A 350 63.55 53.97 -43.84
CA GLN A 350 63.69 54.72 -45.09
C GLN A 350 64.15 56.17 -44.85
N LEU A 351 63.55 56.87 -43.88
CA LEU A 351 63.95 58.23 -43.52
C LEU A 351 65.39 58.31 -43.01
N ARG A 352 65.83 57.35 -42.18
CA ARG A 352 67.24 57.25 -41.73
C ARG A 352 68.17 57.10 -42.94
N SER A 353 67.84 56.23 -43.90
CA SER A 353 68.65 56.01 -45.11
C SER A 353 68.75 57.27 -45.99
N VAL A 354 67.65 58.00 -46.17
CA VAL A 354 67.61 59.23 -46.99
C VAL A 354 68.39 60.35 -46.31
N SER A 355 68.23 60.49 -44.99
CA SER A 355 68.99 61.47 -44.19
C SER A 355 70.48 61.20 -44.30
N PHE A 356 70.91 59.94 -44.20
CA PHE A 356 72.31 59.58 -44.38
C PHE A 356 72.82 59.93 -45.79
N ARG A 357 72.07 59.62 -46.86
CA ARG A 357 72.45 59.95 -48.25
C ARG A 357 72.62 61.44 -48.52
N ARG A 358 71.95 62.32 -47.77
CA ARG A 358 72.06 63.78 -47.94
C ARG A 358 73.35 64.37 -47.35
N THR A 359 74.04 63.63 -46.49
CA THR A 359 75.25 64.08 -45.79
C THR A 359 76.45 64.23 -46.75
N PRO A 360 77.38 65.15 -46.48
CA PRO A 360 78.58 65.31 -47.31
C PRO A 360 79.47 64.06 -47.28
N ILE A 361 79.53 63.37 -46.13
CA ILE A 361 80.30 62.14 -45.94
C ILE A 361 79.75 60.97 -46.77
N SER A 362 78.43 60.88 -46.99
CA SER A 362 77.83 59.90 -47.90
C SER A 362 78.15 60.20 -49.37
N ARG A 363 78.12 61.45 -49.81
CA ARG A 363 78.52 61.81 -51.18
C ARG A 363 79.99 61.49 -51.42
N ARG A 364 80.82 61.73 -50.41
CA ARG A 364 82.23 61.31 -50.41
C ARG A 364 82.34 59.79 -50.54
N LEU A 365 81.58 59.02 -49.77
CA LEU A 365 81.54 57.56 -49.89
C LEU A 365 81.09 57.09 -51.29
N ASP A 366 80.08 57.71 -51.89
CA ASP A 366 79.64 57.39 -53.26
C ASP A 366 80.77 57.60 -54.28
N THR A 367 81.56 58.69 -54.14
CA THR A 367 82.74 58.91 -54.99
C THR A 367 83.86 57.89 -54.76
N LEU A 368 83.99 57.34 -53.55
CA LEU A 368 84.95 56.28 -53.25
C LEU A 368 84.48 54.92 -53.79
N ALA A 369 83.19 54.63 -53.65
CA ALA A 369 82.56 53.40 -54.12
C ALA A 369 82.48 53.33 -55.66
N ALA A 370 82.42 54.47 -56.35
CA ALA A 370 82.43 54.57 -57.81
C ALA A 370 83.82 54.40 -58.46
N GLN A 371 84.88 54.16 -57.67
CA GLN A 371 86.22 53.89 -58.21
C GLN A 371 86.22 52.56 -58.98
N ASN A 372 86.85 52.56 -60.16
CA ASN A 372 86.89 51.40 -61.06
C ASN A 372 87.62 50.21 -60.41
N SER A 373 86.90 49.15 -60.05
CA SER A 373 87.41 47.97 -59.33
C SER A 373 88.44 47.11 -60.07
N LYS A 374 88.82 47.50 -61.30
CA LYS A 374 89.78 46.78 -62.17
C LYS A 374 91.24 47.21 -61.98
N GLU A 375 91.52 48.39 -61.40
CA GLU A 375 92.90 48.85 -61.09
C GLU A 375 93.24 48.63 -59.60
N LYS A 376 93.51 47.37 -59.22
CA LYS A 376 93.73 46.91 -57.83
C LYS A 376 94.94 47.51 -57.09
N LYS A 377 95.65 48.51 -57.62
CA LYS A 377 96.88 49.04 -56.99
C LYS A 377 96.77 50.44 -56.37
N ASN A 378 95.68 51.21 -56.59
CA ASN A 378 95.53 52.57 -56.03
C ASN A 378 94.08 52.90 -55.60
N ILE A 379 93.39 52.00 -54.90
CA ILE A 379 92.05 52.27 -54.36
C ILE A 379 92.19 53.19 -53.13
N LYS A 380 91.50 54.34 -53.15
CA LYS A 380 91.47 55.26 -52.01
C LYS A 380 90.35 54.84 -51.05
N VAL A 381 90.69 54.68 -49.77
CA VAL A 381 89.77 54.39 -48.67
C VAL A 381 89.51 55.65 -47.84
N MET A 382 88.49 55.61 -46.96
CA MET A 382 88.26 56.73 -46.04
C MET A 382 89.44 56.88 -45.08
N THR A 383 89.96 58.10 -44.99
CA THR A 383 91.01 58.47 -44.03
C THR A 383 90.49 58.38 -42.59
N GLU A 384 91.38 58.26 -41.60
CA GLU A 384 90.96 58.18 -40.18
C GLU A 384 90.06 59.35 -39.76
N LYS A 385 90.31 60.56 -40.29
CA LYS A 385 89.44 61.73 -40.06
C LYS A 385 88.04 61.54 -40.66
N GLU A 386 87.95 61.05 -41.90
CA GLU A 386 86.67 60.76 -42.57
C GLU A 386 85.91 59.61 -41.90
N GLN A 387 86.62 58.62 -41.31
CA GLN A 387 85.99 57.52 -40.56
C GLN A 387 85.37 57.99 -39.24
N VAL A 388 86.03 58.90 -38.52
CA VAL A 388 85.48 59.51 -37.30
C VAL A 388 84.25 60.36 -37.63
N GLU A 389 84.32 61.15 -38.70
CA GLU A 389 83.18 61.94 -39.18
C GLU A 389 82.00 61.04 -39.59
N LEU A 390 82.26 59.96 -40.34
CA LEU A 390 81.23 58.99 -40.72
C LEU A 390 80.55 58.36 -39.51
N LYS A 391 81.34 57.93 -38.52
CA LYS A 391 80.82 57.34 -37.30
C LYS A 391 79.91 58.32 -36.56
N GLN A 392 80.33 59.57 -36.41
CA GLN A 392 79.55 60.61 -35.73
C GLN A 392 78.22 60.86 -36.46
N VAL A 393 78.25 61.04 -37.78
CA VAL A 393 77.06 61.29 -38.61
C VAL A 393 76.09 60.10 -38.58
N ILE A 394 76.60 58.86 -38.70
CA ILE A 394 75.76 57.65 -38.63
C ILE A 394 75.16 57.49 -37.23
N PHE A 395 75.93 57.71 -36.17
CA PHE A 395 75.45 57.51 -34.80
C PHE A 395 74.42 58.57 -34.40
N GLU A 396 74.50 59.77 -34.97
CA GLU A 396 73.47 60.80 -34.79
C GLU A 396 72.17 60.44 -35.53
N ILE A 397 72.26 59.97 -36.78
CA ILE A 397 71.08 59.63 -37.60
C ILE A 397 70.39 58.33 -37.13
N TYR A 398 71.17 57.37 -36.63
CA TYR A 398 70.70 56.06 -36.18
C TYR A 398 70.69 55.93 -34.65
N GLY A 399 70.76 57.03 -33.90
CA GLY A 399 70.94 56.98 -32.43
C GLY A 399 69.85 56.23 -31.67
N ASP A 400 68.60 56.32 -32.13
CA ASP A 400 67.46 55.58 -31.60
C ASP A 400 67.55 54.07 -31.91
N TYR A 401 67.89 53.72 -33.15
CA TYR A 401 68.15 52.34 -33.58
C TYR A 401 69.33 51.71 -32.83
N ILE A 402 70.39 52.47 -32.60
CA ILE A 402 71.56 52.05 -31.80
C ILE A 402 71.15 51.81 -30.36
N SER A 403 70.35 52.70 -29.77
CA SER A 403 69.85 52.55 -28.39
C SER A 403 68.99 51.30 -28.24
N GLN A 404 68.11 51.04 -29.22
CA GLN A 404 67.28 49.83 -29.25
C GLN A 404 68.13 48.56 -29.39
N LEU A 405 69.11 48.56 -30.32
CA LEU A 405 70.04 47.44 -30.51
C LEU A 405 70.93 47.20 -29.29
N GLN A 406 71.40 48.25 -28.61
CA GLN A 406 72.19 48.12 -27.38
C GLN A 406 71.34 47.65 -26.20
N SER A 407 70.05 48.01 -26.14
CA SER A 407 69.13 47.51 -25.13
C SER A 407 68.80 46.03 -25.33
N GLN A 408 68.64 45.59 -26.57
CA GLN A 408 68.37 44.18 -26.89
C GLN A 408 69.65 43.33 -26.88
N TYR A 409 70.79 43.92 -27.26
CA TYR A 409 72.06 43.21 -27.38
C TYR A 409 73.23 44.00 -26.75
N PRO A 410 73.39 43.96 -25.41
CA PRO A 410 74.38 44.78 -24.70
C PRO A 410 75.85 44.51 -25.06
N LYS A 411 76.18 43.32 -25.59
CA LYS A 411 77.57 42.91 -25.95
C LYS A 411 78.06 43.46 -27.32
N LEU A 412 77.24 44.24 -28.03
CA LEU A 412 77.61 44.86 -29.30
C LEU A 412 78.61 45.99 -29.12
N THR A 413 79.75 45.92 -29.83
CA THR A 413 80.75 46.99 -29.80
C THR A 413 80.32 48.15 -30.70
N GLU A 414 80.87 49.35 -30.49
CA GLU A 414 80.60 50.49 -31.38
C GLU A 414 80.89 50.19 -32.85
N ALA A 415 81.87 49.32 -33.13
CA ALA A 415 82.18 48.93 -34.49
C ALA A 415 81.15 47.95 -35.09
N ASP A 416 80.48 47.15 -34.24
CA ASP A 416 79.37 46.26 -34.62
C ASP A 416 78.10 47.08 -34.89
N LEU A 417 77.84 48.10 -34.07
CA LEU A 417 76.72 49.03 -34.22
C LEU A 417 76.87 49.90 -35.48
N LEU A 418 78.09 50.40 -35.73
CA LEU A 418 78.41 51.12 -36.97
C LEU A 418 78.18 50.22 -38.19
N TYR A 419 78.63 48.97 -38.14
CA TYR A 419 78.38 48.00 -39.21
C TYR A 419 76.88 47.77 -39.44
N SER A 420 76.10 47.56 -38.38
CA SER A 420 74.64 47.36 -38.46
C SER A 420 73.94 48.55 -39.10
N CYS A 421 74.29 49.78 -38.69
CA CYS A 421 73.72 51.00 -39.26
C CYS A 421 74.07 51.15 -40.74
N LEU A 422 75.34 50.94 -41.13
CA LEU A 422 75.78 51.01 -42.52
C LEU A 422 75.11 49.94 -43.40
N ALA A 423 74.89 48.73 -42.87
CA ALA A 423 74.15 47.68 -43.56
C ALA A 423 72.66 48.03 -43.71
N SER A 424 72.04 48.58 -42.67
CA SER A 424 70.65 49.04 -42.70
C SER A 424 70.44 50.23 -43.67
N ALA A 425 71.47 51.05 -43.87
CA ALA A 425 71.50 52.12 -44.88
C ALA A 425 71.55 51.60 -46.33
N GLY A 426 71.61 50.27 -46.53
CA GLY A 426 71.62 49.64 -47.85
C GLY A 426 72.96 49.75 -48.58
N LEU A 427 74.07 49.98 -47.85
CA LEU A 427 75.39 50.06 -48.45
C LEU A 427 75.89 48.67 -48.86
N SER A 428 76.55 48.60 -50.02
CA SER A 428 77.14 47.35 -50.49
C SER A 428 78.30 46.93 -49.58
N THR A 429 78.59 45.61 -49.54
CA THR A 429 79.70 45.07 -48.75
C THR A 429 81.05 45.73 -49.11
N PHE A 430 81.21 46.16 -50.36
CA PHE A 430 82.37 46.92 -50.82
C PHE A 430 82.40 48.35 -50.25
N ALA A 431 81.30 49.10 -50.33
CA ALA A 431 81.22 50.44 -49.75
C ALA A 431 81.48 50.43 -48.23
N ILE A 432 80.92 49.45 -47.52
CA ILE A 432 81.15 49.27 -46.09
C ILE A 432 82.64 48.98 -45.80
N ALA A 433 83.33 48.21 -46.65
CA ALA A 433 84.76 47.95 -46.46
C ALA A 433 85.58 49.27 -46.53
N LEU A 434 85.26 50.13 -47.50
CA LEU A 434 85.89 51.44 -47.67
C LEU A 434 85.65 52.37 -46.46
N CYS A 435 84.46 52.30 -45.85
CA CYS A 435 84.12 53.01 -44.61
C CYS A 435 85.00 52.63 -43.43
N PHE A 436 85.46 51.38 -43.36
CA PHE A 436 86.36 50.89 -42.32
C PHE A 436 87.84 51.02 -42.73
N GLY A 437 88.16 51.78 -43.78
CA GLY A 437 89.54 51.98 -44.24
C GLY A 437 90.15 50.77 -44.97
N ASN A 438 89.33 49.82 -45.41
CA ASN A 438 89.80 48.56 -46.01
C ASN A 438 89.29 48.40 -47.45
N THR A 439 90.06 47.70 -48.28
CA THR A 439 89.66 47.35 -49.65
C THR A 439 89.14 45.92 -49.77
N ASP A 440 89.35 45.10 -48.73
CA ASP A 440 88.92 43.70 -48.68
C ASP A 440 87.51 43.57 -48.09
N THR A 441 86.58 43.07 -48.91
CA THR A 441 85.20 42.77 -48.51
C THR A 441 85.10 41.61 -47.52
N GLY A 442 86.14 40.76 -47.41
CA GLY A 442 86.20 39.64 -46.46
C GLY A 442 86.11 40.10 -45.00
N ILE A 443 86.65 41.27 -44.68
CA ILE A 443 86.60 41.86 -43.33
C ILE A 443 85.15 42.19 -42.94
N VAL A 444 84.35 42.67 -43.89
CA VAL A 444 82.94 43.00 -43.67
C VAL A 444 82.09 41.74 -43.49
N ALA A 445 82.38 40.68 -44.27
CA ALA A 445 81.72 39.39 -44.10
C ALA A 445 82.05 38.75 -42.74
N GLN A 446 83.30 38.88 -42.27
CA GLN A 446 83.69 38.41 -40.94
C GLN A 446 82.98 39.19 -39.83
N ARG A 447 82.85 40.51 -39.96
CA ARG A 447 82.07 41.35 -39.02
C ARG A 447 80.59 40.97 -39.00
N LYS A 448 79.97 40.74 -40.17
CA LYS A 448 78.58 40.25 -40.27
C LYS A 448 78.36 38.95 -39.50
N ARG A 449 79.29 37.99 -39.63
CA ARG A 449 79.22 36.71 -38.93
C ARG A 449 79.39 36.87 -37.42
N ARG A 450 80.31 37.72 -36.97
CA ARG A 450 80.51 38.02 -35.54
C ARG A 450 79.29 38.72 -34.93
N LEU A 451 78.66 39.65 -35.66
CA LEU A 451 77.42 40.31 -35.24
C LEU A 451 76.30 39.29 -35.02
N LYS A 452 76.05 38.41 -36.01
CA LYS A 452 75.03 37.35 -35.88
C LYS A 452 75.26 36.43 -34.69
N LEU A 453 76.49 35.96 -34.50
CA LEU A 453 76.83 35.09 -33.37
C LEU A 453 76.53 35.76 -32.02
N LYS A 454 76.80 37.07 -31.89
CA LYS A 454 76.51 37.82 -30.67
C LYS A 454 75.01 37.97 -30.43
N MET A 455 74.23 38.19 -31.48
CA MET A 455 72.77 38.32 -31.41
C MET A 455 72.08 36.98 -31.11
N GLU A 456 72.56 35.88 -31.71
CA GLU A 456 72.03 34.51 -31.46
C GLU A 456 72.35 34.00 -30.04
N THR A 457 73.53 34.31 -29.47
CA THR A 457 73.86 33.88 -28.10
C THR A 457 73.03 34.56 -27.01
N GLU A 458 72.51 35.77 -27.25
CA GLU A 458 71.65 36.47 -26.30
C GLU A 458 70.19 36.03 -26.41
N GLU A 459 69.70 35.64 -27.60
CA GLU A 459 68.40 34.97 -27.76
C GLU A 459 68.33 33.63 -26.98
N THR A 460 69.46 32.93 -26.78
CA THR A 460 69.53 31.70 -25.96
C THR A 460 69.79 31.93 -24.46
N GLU A 461 70.16 33.13 -24.01
CA GLU A 461 70.29 33.47 -22.58
C GLU A 461 68.98 34.05 -22.00
N GLU A 462 68.00 34.39 -22.85
CA GLU A 462 66.66 34.91 -22.47
C GLU A 462 65.49 33.91 -22.65
N GLU A 463 65.75 32.66 -23.07
CA GLU A 463 64.83 31.51 -22.91
C GLU A 463 65.09 30.77 -21.59
#